data_AF-A0A6N8XV53-F1
#
_entry.id   AF-A0A6N8XV53-F1
#
_cell.length_a   1.000
_cell.length_b   1.000
_cell.length_c   1.000
_cell.angle_alpha   90.00
_cell.angle_beta   90.00
_cell.angle_gamma   90.00
#
_symmetry.space_group_name_H-M   'P 1'
#
loop_
_entity.id
_entity.type
_entity.pdbx_description
1 polymer ?
#
loop_
_entity_poly.entity_id
_entity_poly.type
_entity_poly.pdbx_seq_one_letter_code
_entity_poly.pdbx_strand_id
1 'polypeptide(L)'
;MWKVITMIERPVVLWNVFPFHPHHPGNPLSNRRHTLAERRAVSAFLPTLITMVKPKLLVAIGRDAQQALSGLNFHVVGVRHPSYGGQSDFKTGLLSLYGLS
;
A
#
# COMPACT_ATOMS: atom_id res chain seq x y z
N MET A 1 -8.69 2.55 8.70
CA MET A 1 -7.24 2.81 8.54
C MET A 1 -6.66 3.42 9.80
N TRP A 2 -6.86 4.72 10.06
CA TRP A 2 -6.24 5.43 11.20
C TRP A 2 -6.44 4.78 12.57
N LYS A 3 -7.68 4.36 12.91
CA LYS A 3 -7.95 3.64 14.18
C LYS A 3 -7.11 2.38 14.39
N VAL A 4 -6.77 1.66 13.31
CA VAL A 4 -5.95 0.43 13.41
C VAL A 4 -4.47 0.82 13.52
N ILE A 5 -4.04 1.84 12.79
CA ILE A 5 -2.66 2.34 12.85
C ILE A 5 -2.33 2.88 14.24
N THR A 6 -3.25 3.60 14.88
CA THR A 6 -3.03 4.14 16.23
C THR A 6 -2.89 3.06 17.30
N MET A 7 -3.35 1.82 17.03
CA MET A 7 -3.13 0.68 17.92
C MET A 7 -1.73 0.07 17.75
N ILE A 8 -1.06 0.37 16.63
CA ILE A 8 0.31 -0.06 16.37
C ILE A 8 1.22 0.98 17.02
N GLU A 9 1.71 0.70 18.22
CA GLU A 9 2.63 1.56 18.99
C GLU A 9 4.07 1.53 18.42
N ARG A 10 4.20 1.59 17.10
CA ARG A 10 5.47 1.57 16.37
C ARG A 10 5.41 2.58 15.22
N PRO A 11 6.55 3.20 14.84
CA PRO A 11 6.60 4.06 13.67
C PRO A 11 6.16 3.30 12.42
N VAL A 12 5.23 3.89 11.67
CA VAL A 12 4.75 3.35 10.40
C VAL A 12 4.95 4.36 9.28
N VAL A 13 5.30 3.87 8.09
CA VAL A 13 5.29 4.65 6.85
C VAL A 13 4.18 4.12 5.98
N LEU A 14 3.26 5.00 5.59
CA LEU A 14 2.24 4.69 4.60
C LEU A 14 2.69 5.26 3.25
N TRP A 15 2.62 4.44 2.21
CA TRP A 15 2.98 4.87 0.87
C TRP A 15 2.06 4.25 -0.18
N ASN A 16 1.72 5.03 -1.20
CA ASN A 16 0.92 4.57 -2.32
C ASN A 16 1.81 3.93 -3.37
N VAL A 17 1.37 2.81 -3.94
CA VAL A 17 2.10 2.15 -5.04
C VAL A 17 2.17 3.01 -6.31
N PHE A 18 1.21 3.93 -6.47
CA PHE A 18 1.27 5.02 -7.42
C PHE A 18 1.30 6.35 -6.62
N PRO A 19 2.41 7.10 -6.64
CA PRO A 19 2.62 8.24 -5.74
C PRO A 19 1.96 9.55 -6.22
N PHE A 20 1.15 9.51 -7.28
CA PHE A 20 0.52 10.69 -7.87
C PHE A 20 -1.01 10.62 -7.80
N HIS A 21 -1.67 11.73 -8.15
CA HIS A 21 -3.12 11.84 -8.26
C HIS A 21 -3.57 11.77 -9.73
N PRO A 22 -3.86 10.56 -10.26
CA PRO A 22 -4.33 10.42 -11.63
C PRO A 22 -5.78 10.90 -11.75
N HIS A 23 -6.02 11.86 -12.63
CA HIS A 23 -7.34 12.46 -12.84
C HIS A 23 -7.77 12.34 -14.31
N HIS A 24 -9.06 12.51 -14.57
CA HIS A 24 -9.60 12.59 -15.93
C HIS A 24 -9.25 13.95 -16.56
N PRO A 25 -8.93 13.99 -17.87
CA PRO A 25 -8.65 15.24 -18.57
C PRO A 25 -9.79 16.26 -18.39
N GLY A 26 -9.44 17.51 -18.09
CA GLY A 26 -10.41 18.58 -17.82
C GLY A 26 -11.12 18.50 -16.46
N ASN A 27 -10.84 17.49 -15.63
CA ASN A 27 -11.40 17.36 -14.29
C ASN A 27 -10.31 17.02 -13.24
N PRO A 28 -9.52 18.01 -12.79
CA PRO A 28 -8.39 17.81 -11.89
C PRO A 28 -8.72 17.23 -10.51
N LEU A 29 -9.98 17.32 -10.07
CA LEU A 29 -10.43 16.81 -8.78
C LEU A 29 -10.99 15.38 -8.84
N SER A 30 -11.10 14.81 -10.05
CA SER A 30 -11.49 13.41 -10.22
C SER A 30 -10.34 12.47 -9.89
N ASN A 31 -10.66 11.27 -9.42
CA ASN A 31 -9.67 10.22 -9.17
C ASN A 31 -9.97 9.01 -10.04
N ARG A 32 -9.12 8.76 -11.04
CA ARG A 32 -9.20 7.57 -11.89
C ARG A 32 -8.19 6.53 -11.43
N ARG A 33 -8.26 5.32 -11.97
CA ARG A 33 -7.15 4.38 -11.83
C ARG A 33 -5.97 4.83 -12.69
N HIS A 34 -4.77 4.72 -12.15
CA HIS A 34 -3.54 4.77 -12.94
C HIS A 34 -3.53 3.66 -14.00
N THR A 35 -2.91 3.95 -15.13
CA THR A 35 -2.69 3.01 -16.24
C THR A 35 -1.42 2.19 -16.01
N LEU A 36 -1.26 1.11 -16.77
CA LEU A 36 -0.04 0.32 -16.74
C LEU A 36 1.20 1.12 -17.17
N ALA A 37 1.05 2.02 -18.16
CA ALA A 37 2.14 2.88 -18.63
C ALA A 37 2.59 3.84 -17.52
N GLU A 38 1.65 4.49 -16.84
CA GLU A 38 1.93 5.38 -15.71
C GLU A 38 2.61 4.62 -14.55
N ARG A 39 2.13 3.40 -14.24
CA ARG A 39 2.77 2.55 -13.23
C ARG A 39 4.21 2.19 -13.59
N ARG A 40 4.48 1.84 -14.85
CA ARG A 40 5.83 1.53 -15.33
C ARG A 40 6.76 2.74 -15.23
N ALA A 41 6.27 3.93 -15.56
CA ALA A 41 7.04 5.18 -15.49
C ALA A 41 7.56 5.48 -14.07
N VAL A 42 6.87 5.00 -13.03
CA VAL A 42 7.25 5.20 -11.62
C VAL A 42 7.78 3.94 -10.94
N SER A 43 8.00 2.86 -11.68
CA SER A 43 8.30 1.53 -11.11
C SER A 43 9.56 1.50 -10.23
N ALA A 44 10.55 2.35 -10.52
CA ALA A 44 11.78 2.47 -9.73
C ALA A 44 11.60 3.15 -8.36
N PHE A 45 10.52 3.92 -8.15
CA PHE A 45 10.31 4.66 -6.91
C PHE A 45 10.15 3.72 -5.71
N LEU A 46 9.31 2.69 -5.85
CA LEU A 46 8.94 1.83 -4.73
C LEU A 46 10.13 0.99 -4.21
N PRO A 47 10.94 0.31 -5.04
CA PRO A 47 12.15 -0.37 -4.58
C PRO A 47 13.16 0.59 -3.92
N THR A 48 13.32 1.79 -4.48
CA THR A 48 14.22 2.82 -3.94
C THR A 48 13.76 3.25 -2.54
N LEU A 49 12.47 3.53 -2.38
CA LEU A 49 11.89 3.87 -1.08
C LEU A 49 12.07 2.76 -0.05
N ILE A 50 11.78 1.50 -0.41
CA ILE A 50 11.93 0.35 0.48
C ILE A 50 13.39 0.21 0.93
N THR A 51 14.34 0.40 0.02
CA THR A 51 15.78 0.32 0.30
C THR A 51 16.28 1.46 1.20
N MET A 52 15.68 2.65 1.09
CA MET A 52 16.00 3.79 1.95
C MET A 52 15.40 3.64 3.35
N VAL A 53 14.11 3.27 3.43
CA VAL A 53 13.37 3.16 4.70
C VAL A 53 13.78 1.91 5.49
N LYS A 54 14.15 0.83 4.79
CA LYS A 54 14.50 -0.48 5.37
C LYS A 54 13.48 -0.97 6.41
N PRO A 55 12.18 -1.08 6.04
CA PRO A 55 11.15 -1.49 6.98
C PRO A 55 11.40 -2.92 7.48
N LYS A 56 11.22 -3.15 8.78
CA LYS A 56 11.27 -4.51 9.36
C LYS A 56 10.10 -5.39 8.88
N LEU A 57 8.98 -4.77 8.57
CA LEU A 57 7.78 -5.41 8.06
C LEU A 57 7.23 -4.61 6.89
N LEU A 58 7.18 -5.22 5.71
CA LEU A 58 6.62 -4.63 4.50
C LEU A 58 5.24 -5.23 4.23
N VAL A 59 4.20 -4.40 4.33
CA VAL A 59 2.81 -4.83 4.19
C VAL A 59 2.19 -4.27 2.91
N ALA A 60 1.72 -5.15 2.02
CA ALA A 60 0.95 -4.78 0.85
C ALA A 60 -0.56 -4.74 1.19
N ILE A 61 -1.16 -3.56 1.10
CA ILE A 61 -2.59 -3.38 1.39
C ILE A 61 -3.39 -3.47 0.09
N GLY A 62 -4.02 -4.62 -0.15
CA GLY A 62 -4.83 -4.89 -1.33
C GLY A 62 -4.07 -5.45 -2.54
N ARG A 63 -4.85 -5.92 -3.52
CA ARG A 63 -4.33 -6.63 -4.71
C ARG A 63 -3.39 -5.79 -5.57
N ASP A 64 -3.68 -4.49 -5.71
CA ASP A 64 -2.85 -3.61 -6.54
C ASP A 64 -1.44 -3.45 -5.93
N ALA A 65 -1.36 -3.28 -4.61
CA ALA A 65 -0.09 -3.21 -3.90
C ALA A 65 0.68 -4.54 -3.94
N GLN A 66 -0.02 -5.67 -3.77
CA GLN A 66 0.58 -7.00 -3.90
C GLN A 66 1.17 -7.20 -5.30
N GLN A 67 0.44 -6.79 -6.35
CA GLN A 67 0.93 -6.89 -7.71
C GLN A 67 2.10 -5.94 -7.97
N ALA A 68 2.14 -4.76 -7.34
CA ALA A 68 3.22 -3.78 -7.54
C ALA A 68 4.55 -4.26 -6.94
N LEU A 69 4.47 -5.07 -5.90
CA LEU A 69 5.63 -5.67 -5.26
C LEU A 69 5.93 -7.08 -5.80
N SER A 70 5.02 -7.67 -6.57
CA SER A 70 5.22 -8.96 -7.22
C SER A 70 6.39 -8.88 -8.21
N GLY A 71 7.35 -9.79 -8.06
CA GLY A 71 8.57 -9.81 -8.87
C GLY A 71 9.72 -8.98 -8.31
N LEU A 72 9.52 -8.23 -7.21
CA LEU A 72 10.62 -7.64 -6.46
C LEU A 72 11.16 -8.63 -5.43
N ASN A 73 12.47 -8.59 -5.16
CA ASN A 73 13.11 -9.47 -4.18
C ASN A 73 12.95 -8.94 -2.73
N PHE A 74 11.71 -8.68 -2.32
CA PHE A 74 11.38 -8.27 -0.96
C PHE A 74 10.42 -9.28 -0.33
N HIS A 75 10.60 -9.57 0.95
CA HIS A 75 9.58 -10.28 1.71
C HIS A 75 8.41 -9.34 2.00
N VAL A 76 7.24 -9.64 1.43
CA VAL A 76 6.03 -8.81 1.54
C VAL A 76 4.89 -9.62 2.07
N VAL A 77 4.19 -9.10 3.06
CA VAL A 77 2.95 -9.70 3.57
C VAL A 77 1.74 -8.94 3.03
N GLY A 78 0.78 -9.66 2.47
CA GLY A 78 -0.45 -9.06 1.93
C GLY A 78 -1.58 -9.03 2.95
N VAL A 79 -2.31 -7.91 3.02
CA VAL A 79 -3.57 -7.79 3.76
C VAL A 79 -4.68 -7.26 2.85
N ARG A 80 -5.94 -7.52 3.21
CA ARG A 80 -7.11 -7.02 2.47
C ARG A 80 -7.14 -5.49 2.51
N HIS A 81 -7.53 -4.85 1.41
CA HIS A 81 -7.76 -3.41 1.40
C HIS A 81 -9.06 -3.07 2.17
N PRO A 82 -9.08 -2.02 3.00
CA PRO A 82 -10.25 -1.69 3.83
C PRO A 82 -11.50 -1.27 3.03
N SER A 83 -11.35 -0.84 1.78
CA SER A 83 -12.49 -0.49 0.90
C SER A 83 -13.34 -1.69 0.48
N TYR A 84 -14.54 -1.41 -0.04
CA TYR A 84 -15.47 -2.43 -0.57
C TYR A 84 -15.75 -3.57 0.43
N GLY A 85 -16.12 -3.21 1.65
CA GLY A 85 -16.43 -4.16 2.73
C GLY A 85 -15.22 -4.82 3.40
N GLY A 86 -13.99 -4.57 2.96
CA GLY A 86 -12.78 -5.24 3.48
C GLY A 86 -12.25 -4.74 4.83
N GLN A 87 -13.03 -3.95 5.59
CA GLN A 87 -12.53 -3.31 6.82
C GLN A 87 -12.20 -4.32 7.93
N SER A 88 -13.06 -5.32 8.14
CA SER A 88 -12.87 -6.35 9.17
C SER A 88 -11.63 -7.18 8.87
N ASP A 89 -11.50 -7.68 7.64
CA ASP A 89 -10.34 -8.47 7.20
C ASP A 89 -9.04 -7.66 7.23
N PHE A 90 -9.08 -6.39 6.83
CA PHE A 90 -7.94 -5.48 6.95
C PHE A 90 -7.49 -5.36 8.40
N LYS A 91 -8.43 -5.10 9.32
CA LYS A 91 -8.14 -4.94 10.75
C LYS A 91 -7.55 -6.22 11.32
N THR A 92 -8.22 -7.36 11.15
CA THR A 92 -7.77 -8.65 11.68
C THR A 92 -6.40 -9.00 11.10
N GLY A 93 -6.25 -8.94 9.78
CA GLY A 93 -4.99 -9.25 9.11
C GLY A 93 -3.84 -8.38 9.59
N LEU A 94 -4.06 -7.07 9.73
CA LEU A 94 -3.00 -6.16 10.19
C LEU A 94 -2.66 -6.39 11.66
N LEU A 95 -3.65 -6.52 12.56
CA LEU A 95 -3.39 -6.71 13.99
C LEU A 95 -2.65 -8.03 14.28
N SER A 96 -3.00 -9.11 13.57
CA SER A 96 -2.29 -10.39 13.69
C SER A 96 -0.82 -10.29 13.31
N LEU A 97 -0.44 -9.46 12.32
CA LEU A 97 0.97 -9.23 11.95
C LEU A 97 1.77 -8.53 13.05
N TYR A 98 1.10 -7.78 13.91
CA TYR A 98 1.72 -7.11 15.05
C TYR A 98 1.53 -7.86 16.37
N GLY A 99 0.85 -9.02 16.37
CA GLY A 99 0.56 -9.79 17.59
C GLY A 99 -0.44 -9.10 18.53
N LEU A 100 -1.37 -8.32 17.98
CA LEU A 100 -2.34 -7.51 18.72
C LEU A 100 -3.79 -8.05 18.59
N SER A 101 -3.94 -9.29 18.10
CA SER A 101 -5.23 -9.97 17.91
C SER A 101 -5.62 -10.76 19.15
#